data_AF-A0A3P6RQ01-F1
#
_entry.id   AF-A0A3P6RQ01-F1
#
_cell.length_a   1.000
_cell.length_b   1.000
_cell.length_c   1.000
_cell.angle_alpha   90.00
_cell.angle_beta   90.00
_cell.angle_gamma   90.00
#
_symmetry.space_group_name_H-M   'P 1'
#
loop_
_entity.id
_entity.type
_entity.pdbx_description
1 polymer ?
#
loop_
_entity_poly.entity_id
_entity_poly.type
_entity_poly.pdbx_seq_one_letter_code
_entity_poly.pdbx_strand_id
1 'polypeptide(L)'
;MKWWDDLWLNEGFASYVEFLGADHVSDRHMKLPEYFILDPLTKGLERDSVSTSHPLSFTIEKANEISEAFDSISYDKGAAVLKMMAAITGQESFFKAVNVGYPNCCFGI
;
A
#
# COMPACT_ATOMS: atom_id res chain seq x y z
N MET A 1 -0.99 4.55 -11.86
CA MET A 1 -1.97 3.49 -12.16
C MET A 1 -2.49 3.69 -13.59
N LYS A 2 -2.30 2.72 -14.49
CA LYS A 2 -2.85 2.79 -15.87
C LYS A 2 -4.20 2.06 -15.99
N TRP A 3 -4.43 1.07 -15.14
CA TRP A 3 -5.65 0.29 -15.04
C TRP A 3 -5.81 -0.25 -13.62
N TRP A 4 -6.94 -0.92 -13.33
CA TRP A 4 -7.28 -1.43 -11.99
C TRP A 4 -6.37 -2.56 -11.51
N ASP A 5 -5.63 -3.23 -12.40
CA ASP A 5 -4.65 -4.28 -12.09
C ASP A 5 -3.54 -3.81 -11.12
N ASP A 6 -3.33 -2.49 -11.03
CA ASP A 6 -2.33 -1.84 -10.18
C ASP A 6 -2.98 -1.07 -9.02
N LEU A 7 -4.24 -1.36 -8.66
CA LEU A 7 -4.98 -0.68 -7.59
C LEU A 7 -4.18 -0.63 -6.27
N TRP A 8 -3.49 -1.71 -5.93
CA TRP A 8 -2.67 -1.83 -4.73
C TRP A 8 -1.56 -0.76 -4.63
N LEU A 9 -1.07 -0.22 -5.76
CA LEU A 9 -0.08 0.86 -5.74
C LEU A 9 -0.67 2.17 -5.23
N ASN A 10 -1.98 2.39 -5.44
CA ASN A 10 -2.67 3.54 -4.90
C ASN A 10 -3.08 3.27 -3.44
N GLU A 11 -3.88 2.24 -3.22
CA GLU A 11 -4.48 1.94 -1.91
C GLU A 11 -3.43 1.50 -0.89
N GLY A 12 -2.51 0.61 -1.27
CA GLY A 12 -1.41 0.19 -0.40
C GLY A 12 -0.44 1.33 -0.08
N PHE A 13 -0.20 2.26 -1.02
CA PHE A 13 0.61 3.45 -0.73
C PHE A 13 -0.12 4.38 0.25
N ALA A 14 -1.41 4.64 0.03
CA ALA A 14 -2.23 5.42 0.96
C ALA A 14 -2.23 4.81 2.37
N SER A 15 -2.48 3.50 2.48
CA SER A 15 -2.43 2.76 3.75
C SER A 15 -1.04 2.71 4.39
N TYR A 16 0.04 2.84 3.63
CA TYR A 16 1.37 2.99 4.24
C TYR A 16 1.58 4.40 4.80
N VAL A 17 1.26 5.43 4.01
CA VAL A 17 1.53 6.82 4.39
C VAL A 17 0.56 7.37 5.42
N GLU A 18 -0.65 6.80 5.58
CA GLU A 18 -1.60 7.22 6.61
C GLU A 18 -1.02 7.09 8.02
N PHE A 19 -0.29 6.01 8.31
CA PHE A 19 0.36 5.80 9.62
C PHE A 19 1.46 6.83 9.88
N LEU A 20 2.22 7.19 8.84
CA LEU A 20 3.28 8.20 8.94
C LEU A 20 2.69 9.60 9.09
N GLY A 21 1.67 9.92 8.28
CA GLY A 21 1.02 11.22 8.25
C GLY A 21 0.25 11.51 9.53
N ALA A 22 -0.56 10.55 10.00
CA ALA A 22 -1.32 10.71 11.23
C ALA A 22 -0.40 10.82 12.46
N ASP A 23 0.70 10.06 12.51
CA ASP A 23 1.68 10.19 13.59
C ASP A 23 2.37 11.56 13.57
N HIS A 24 2.74 12.03 12.37
CA HIS A 24 3.33 13.35 12.19
C HIS A 24 2.39 14.47 12.63
N VAL A 25 1.12 14.43 12.22
CA VAL A 25 0.09 15.39 12.64
C VAL A 25 -0.15 15.35 14.16
N SER A 26 0.04 14.20 14.78
CA SER A 26 -0.08 14.04 16.24
C SER A 26 1.15 14.49 17.02
N ASP A 27 2.15 15.14 16.39
CA ASP A 27 3.45 15.45 17.01
C ASP A 27 4.14 14.20 17.62
N ARG A 28 3.92 13.03 16.99
CA ARG A 28 4.41 11.71 17.44
C ARG A 28 3.85 11.23 18.78
N HIS A 29 2.73 11.80 19.24
CA HIS A 29 2.05 11.33 20.45
C HIS A 29 1.38 9.97 20.26
N MET A 30 0.90 9.66 19.06
CA MET A 30 0.18 8.41 18.78
C MET A 30 1.11 7.21 18.51
N LYS A 31 2.35 7.44 18.07
CA LYS A 31 3.35 6.41 17.74
C LYS A 31 2.84 5.38 16.72
N LEU A 32 2.00 5.81 15.77
CA LEU A 32 1.32 4.91 14.83
C LEU A 32 2.26 4.00 14.01
N PRO A 33 3.49 4.41 13.61
CA PRO A 33 4.40 3.51 12.90
C PRO A 33 4.76 2.23 13.69
N GLU A 34 4.70 2.29 15.02
CA GLU A 34 4.91 1.14 15.91
C GLU A 34 3.73 0.16 15.85
N TYR A 35 2.51 0.67 15.67
CA TYR A 35 1.28 -0.13 15.57
C TYR A 35 1.08 -0.82 14.23
N PHE A 36 1.84 -0.44 13.20
CA PHE A 36 1.74 -1.04 11.86
C PHE A 36 1.91 -2.57 11.86
N ILE A 37 2.76 -3.11 12.74
CA ILE A 37 2.94 -4.57 12.85
C ILE A 37 1.67 -5.23 13.37
N LEU A 38 1.02 -4.60 14.35
CA LEU A 38 -0.13 -5.17 15.04
C LEU A 38 -1.36 -5.20 14.14
N ASP A 39 -1.53 -4.18 13.30
CA ASP A 39 -2.75 -4.00 12.52
C ASP A 39 -2.58 -4.41 11.03
N PRO A 40 -2.05 -3.57 10.13
CA PRO A 40 -1.99 -3.90 8.70
C PRO A 40 -1.14 -5.13 8.41
N LEU A 41 0.01 -5.31 9.05
CA LEU A 41 0.82 -6.51 8.77
C LEU A 41 0.09 -7.80 9.16
N THR A 42 -0.52 -7.85 10.35
CA THR A 42 -1.29 -9.03 10.80
C THR A 42 -2.47 -9.30 9.89
N LYS A 43 -3.30 -8.29 9.60
CA LYS A 43 -4.47 -8.42 8.71
C LYS A 43 -4.09 -8.89 7.31
N GLY A 44 -3.04 -8.31 6.74
CA GLY A 44 -2.52 -8.68 5.43
C GLY A 44 -2.07 -10.14 5.40
N LEU A 45 -1.32 -10.60 6.41
CA LEU A 45 -0.88 -11.99 6.51
C LEU A 45 -2.05 -12.96 6.73
N GLU A 46 -3.01 -12.62 7.58
CA GLU A 46 -4.20 -13.45 7.82
C GLU A 46 -5.02 -13.61 6.54
N ARG A 47 -5.30 -12.51 5.84
CA ARG A 47 -6.03 -12.53 4.56
C ARG A 47 -5.29 -13.33 3.49
N ASP A 48 -3.96 -13.23 3.47
CA ASP A 48 -3.12 -13.92 2.49
C ASP A 48 -2.84 -15.40 2.81
N SER A 49 -3.22 -15.86 4.01
CA SER A 49 -2.98 -17.24 4.45
C SER A 49 -3.98 -18.27 3.90
N VAL A 50 -5.08 -17.81 3.27
CA VAL A 50 -6.17 -18.68 2.79
C VAL A 50 -6.12 -18.89 1.28
N SER A 51 -6.66 -20.00 0.80
CA SER A 51 -6.69 -20.36 -0.63
C SER A 51 -7.52 -19.43 -1.51
N THR A 52 -8.41 -18.64 -0.91
CA THR A 52 -9.22 -17.60 -1.58
C THR A 52 -8.54 -16.23 -1.60
N SER A 53 -7.25 -16.16 -1.23
CA SER A 53 -6.43 -14.97 -1.47
C SER A 53 -6.18 -14.77 -2.97
N HIS A 54 -5.60 -13.63 -3.34
CA HIS A 54 -5.15 -13.32 -4.69
C HIS A 54 -3.78 -12.62 -4.67
N PRO A 55 -3.05 -12.60 -5.80
CA PRO A 55 -1.83 -11.80 -5.95
C PRO A 55 -2.12 -10.30 -5.83
N LEU A 56 -1.12 -9.50 -5.42
CA LEU A 56 -1.26 -8.03 -5.35
C LEU A 56 -1.60 -7.39 -6.69
N SER A 57 -1.03 -7.90 -7.77
CA SER A 57 -1.34 -7.49 -9.14
C SER A 57 -1.93 -8.68 -9.89
N PHE A 58 -3.13 -8.50 -10.40
CA PHE A 58 -3.87 -9.50 -11.16
C PHE A 58 -4.76 -8.80 -12.19
N THR A 59 -5.11 -9.52 -13.26
CA THR A 59 -5.89 -8.94 -14.37
C THR A 59 -7.35 -8.74 -13.96
N ILE A 60 -7.84 -7.51 -14.12
CA ILE A 60 -9.24 -7.13 -13.91
C ILE A 60 -9.83 -6.74 -15.27
N GLU A 61 -10.69 -7.60 -15.82
CA GLU A 61 -11.27 -7.39 -17.14
C GLU A 61 -12.61 -6.65 -17.06
N LYS A 62 -13.37 -6.85 -15.97
CA LYS A 62 -14.73 -6.32 -15.83
C LYS A 62 -14.90 -5.49 -14.57
N ALA A 63 -15.80 -4.52 -14.65
CA ALA A 63 -16.08 -3.60 -13.54
C ALA A 63 -16.60 -4.29 -12.26
N ASN A 64 -17.25 -5.45 -12.37
CA ASN A 64 -17.73 -6.20 -11.21
C ASN A 64 -16.62 -6.97 -10.49
N GLU A 65 -15.46 -7.18 -11.11
CA GLU A 65 -14.28 -7.82 -10.49
C GLU A 65 -13.48 -6.80 -9.65
N ILE A 66 -13.69 -5.50 -9.90
CA ILE A 66 -13.04 -4.42 -9.16
C ILE A 66 -13.34 -4.52 -7.65
N SER A 67 -14.57 -4.88 -7.25
CA SER A 67 -14.92 -5.01 -5.83
C SER A 67 -14.12 -6.09 -5.11
N GLU A 68 -13.66 -7.12 -5.82
CA GLU A 68 -12.82 -8.17 -5.24
C GLU A 68 -11.40 -7.65 -4.96
N ALA A 69 -10.93 -6.68 -5.74
CA ALA A 69 -9.64 -6.03 -5.53
C ALA A 69 -9.64 -5.05 -4.35
N PHE A 70 -10.82 -4.60 -3.88
CA PHE A 70 -10.96 -3.73 -2.72
C PHE A 70 -10.98 -4.53 -1.42
N ASP A 71 -9.89 -5.22 -1.10
CA ASP A 71 -9.74 -6.04 0.10
C ASP A 71 -8.38 -5.85 0.81
N SER A 72 -8.20 -6.54 1.94
CA SER A 72 -6.96 -6.47 2.73
C SER A 72 -5.67 -6.84 1.98
N ILE A 73 -5.74 -7.52 0.83
CA ILE A 73 -4.56 -7.75 0.00
C ILE A 73 -4.09 -6.43 -0.62
N SER A 74 -4.99 -5.67 -1.24
CA SER A 74 -4.62 -4.40 -1.90
C SER A 74 -4.19 -3.31 -0.91
N TYR A 75 -4.83 -3.27 0.26
CA TYR A 75 -4.54 -2.29 1.30
C TYR A 75 -3.39 -2.74 2.21
N ASP A 76 -3.64 -3.76 3.03
CA ASP A 76 -2.78 -4.16 4.14
C ASP A 76 -1.49 -4.84 3.66
N LYS A 77 -1.61 -5.85 2.78
CA LYS A 77 -0.42 -6.52 2.20
C LYS A 77 0.35 -5.56 1.28
N GLY A 78 -0.36 -4.73 0.52
CA GLY A 78 0.25 -3.68 -0.31
C GLY A 78 1.11 -2.72 0.52
N ALA A 79 0.54 -2.18 1.59
CA ALA A 79 1.25 -1.32 2.53
C ALA A 79 2.46 -2.02 3.18
N ALA A 80 2.30 -3.29 3.59
CA ALA A 80 3.38 -4.07 4.19
C ALA A 80 4.57 -4.26 3.24
N VAL A 81 4.30 -4.55 1.96
CA VAL A 81 5.34 -4.65 0.93
C VAL A 81 6.05 -3.30 0.71
N LEU A 82 5.31 -2.20 0.65
CA LEU A 82 5.91 -0.86 0.51
C LEU A 82 6.76 -0.47 1.72
N LYS A 83 6.29 -0.77 2.93
CA LYS A 83 7.08 -0.58 4.16
C LYS A 83 8.36 -1.41 4.14
N MET A 84 8.29 -2.68 3.69
CA MET A 84 9.46 -3.53 3.54
C MET A 84 10.45 -2.96 2.53
N MET A 85 9.97 -2.49 1.37
CA MET A 85 10.80 -1.85 0.36
C MET A 85 11.50 -0.60 0.92
N ALA A 86 10.76 0.27 1.63
CA ALA A 86 11.33 1.44 2.28
C ALA A 86 12.38 1.07 3.34
N ALA A 87 12.19 -0.03 4.07
CA ALA A 87 13.17 -0.54 5.03
C ALA A 87 14.45 -1.07 4.35
N ILE A 88 14.32 -1.72 3.19
CA ILE A 88 15.46 -2.26 2.43
C ILE A 88 16.26 -1.12 1.78
N THR A 89 15.59 -0.15 1.16
CA THR A 89 16.26 0.93 0.41
C THR A 89 16.67 2.12 1.28
N GLY A 90 16.14 2.20 2.50
CA GLY A 90 16.15 3.41 3.32
C GLY A 90 14.97 4.33 2.98
N GLN A 91 14.34 4.89 4.02
CA GLN A 91 13.10 5.66 3.90
C GLN A 91 13.27 6.95 3.08
N GLU A 92 14.39 7.65 3.24
CA GLU A 92 14.70 8.86 2.46
C GLU A 92 14.84 8.54 0.96
N SER A 93 15.63 7.51 0.63
CA SER A 93 15.81 7.04 -0.75
C SER A 93 14.50 6.59 -1.37
N PHE A 94 13.65 5.90 -0.61
CA PHE A 94 12.33 5.46 -1.04
C PHE A 94 11.44 6.65 -1.43
N PHE A 95 11.27 7.63 -0.53
CA PHE A 95 10.43 8.81 -0.82
C PHE A 95 11.02 9.69 -1.91
N LYS A 96 12.35 9.77 -2.02
CA LYS A 96 13.00 10.43 -3.15
C LYS A 96 12.65 9.75 -4.48
N ALA A 97 12.68 8.42 -4.52
CA ALA A 97 12.29 7.66 -5.71
C ALA A 97 10.82 7.86 -6.06
N VAL A 98 9.92 7.86 -5.06
CA VAL A 98 8.49 8.17 -5.25
C VAL A 98 8.31 9.57 -5.86
N ASN A 99 9.00 10.58 -5.34
CA ASN A 99 8.95 11.95 -5.86
C ASN A 99 9.47 12.08 -7.30
N VAL A 100 10.44 11.24 -7.70
CA VAL A 100 10.92 11.19 -9.10
C VAL A 100 9.92 10.45 -10.00
N GLY A 101 9.27 9.40 -9.49
CA GLY A 101 8.27 8.63 -10.22
C GLY A 101 6.96 9.39 -10.47
N TYR A 102 6.53 10.22 -9.51
CA TYR A 102 5.28 10.99 -9.56
C TYR A 102 5.12 11.87 -10.83
N PRO A 103 6.09 12.74 -11.19
CA PRO A 103 5.97 13.58 -12.39
C PRO A 103 5.95 12.79 -13.71
N ASN A 104 6.49 11.57 -13.73
CA ASN A 104 6.45 10.70 -14.92
C ASN A 104 5.09 9.98 -15.11
N CYS A 105 4.24 9.98 -14.08
CA CYS A 105 2.92 9.36 -14.10
C CYS A 105 1.77 10.38 -14.22
N CYS A 106 1.97 11.63 -13.79
CA CYS A 106 0.90 12.63 -13.66
C CYS A 106 0.55 13.43 -14.94
N PHE A 107 1.25 13.25 -16.06
CA PHE A 107 0.90 13.88 -17.35
C PHE A 107 0.20 12.94 -18.34
N GLY A 108 -0.33 11.81 -17.86
CA GLY A 108 -1.23 10.97 -18.65
C GLY A 108 -2.66 11.52 -18.65
N ILE A 109 -2.89 12.59 -19.42
CA ILE A 109 -4.18 12.84 -20.09
C ILE A 109 -3.99 12.46 -21.56
#